data_AF-A0A351SX32-F1
#
_entry.id   AF-A0A351SX32-F1
#
_cell.length_a   1.000
_cell.length_b   1.000
_cell.length_c   1.000
_cell.angle_alpha   90.00
_cell.angle_beta   90.00
_cell.angle_gamma   90.00
#
_symmetry.space_group_name_H-M   'P 1'
#
loop_
_entity.id
_entity.type
_entity.pdbx_description
1 polymer ?
#
loop_
_entity_poly.entity_id
_entity_poly.type
_entity_poly.pdbx_seq_one_letter_code
_entity_poly.pdbx_strand_id
1 'polypeptide(L)'
;IQITDARVDTGGLSGATPGEAVSWGKLDPDQLSDSVVCYVDCTIALPVLTAYALAKHPPRKPKRLFERREQLLKNIEKEFKEKFGKIKLR
;
A
#
# COMPACT_ATOMS: atom_id res chain seq x y z
N ILE A 1 -0.08 -6.76 -4.98
CA ILE A 1 -1.06 -7.84 -5.23
C ILE A 1 -2.46 -7.21 -5.20
N GLN A 2 -3.21 -7.37 -6.28
CA GLN A 2 -4.61 -6.96 -6.40
C GLN A 2 -5.46 -8.22 -6.61
N ILE A 3 -6.57 -8.33 -5.88
CA ILE A 3 -7.58 -9.37 -6.08
C ILE A 3 -8.87 -8.62 -6.43
N THR A 4 -9.46 -8.92 -7.58
CA THR A 4 -10.64 -8.21 -8.09
C THR A 4 -11.40 -9.09 -9.07
N ASP A 5 -12.71 -8.96 -9.13
CA ASP A 5 -13.55 -9.49 -10.22
C ASP A 5 -13.91 -8.41 -11.25
N ALA A 6 -13.54 -7.15 -10.97
CA ALA A 6 -13.82 -6.01 -11.84
C ALA A 6 -12.98 -6.07 -13.11
N ARG A 7 -13.63 -5.87 -14.25
CA ARG A 7 -12.95 -5.81 -15.55
C ARG A 7 -12.39 -4.42 -15.85
N VAL A 8 -11.25 -4.41 -16.53
CA VAL A 8 -10.51 -3.22 -16.97
C VAL A 8 -11.29 -2.35 -17.98
N ASP A 9 -12.12 -2.96 -18.81
CA ASP A 9 -12.82 -2.31 -19.94
C ASP A 9 -13.81 -1.23 -19.50
N THR A 10 -14.34 -1.35 -18.29
CA THR A 10 -15.25 -0.36 -17.70
C THR A 10 -14.57 0.96 -17.33
N GLY A 11 -13.23 1.02 -17.27
CA GLY A 11 -12.48 2.19 -16.83
C GLY A 11 -12.65 2.52 -15.34
N GLY A 12 -13.21 1.59 -14.55
CA GLY A 12 -13.41 1.77 -13.11
C GLY A 12 -12.12 1.57 -12.31
N LEU A 13 -11.98 2.30 -11.21
CA LEU A 13 -10.81 2.20 -10.33
C LEU A 13 -10.61 0.78 -9.75
N SER A 14 -11.70 0.04 -9.53
CA SER A 14 -11.67 -1.32 -8.98
C SER A 14 -11.03 -2.36 -9.92
N GLY A 15 -11.04 -2.08 -11.23
CA GLY A 15 -10.42 -2.91 -12.26
C GLY A 15 -9.12 -2.33 -12.80
N ALA A 16 -8.68 -1.17 -12.31
CA ALA A 16 -7.51 -0.47 -12.83
C ALA A 16 -6.26 -1.34 -12.76
N THR A 17 -5.44 -1.29 -13.81
CA THR A 17 -4.21 -2.09 -13.91
C THR A 17 -3.12 -1.48 -13.03
N PRO A 18 -2.13 -2.27 -12.57
CA PRO A 18 -0.96 -1.73 -11.88
C PRO A 18 -0.21 -0.68 -12.71
N GLY A 19 -0.20 -0.81 -14.04
CA GLY A 19 0.41 0.17 -14.93
C GLY A 19 -0.30 1.53 -14.91
N GLU A 20 -1.63 1.56 -14.78
CA GLU A 20 -2.37 2.80 -14.55
C GLU A 20 -2.00 3.42 -13.20
N ALA A 21 -1.85 2.63 -12.14
CA ALA A 21 -1.40 3.17 -10.85
C ALA A 21 0.02 3.78 -10.91
N VAL A 22 0.91 3.25 -11.75
CA VAL A 22 2.23 3.84 -12.02
C VAL A 22 2.11 5.21 -12.70
N SER A 23 1.20 5.38 -13.67
CA SER A 23 1.05 6.68 -14.36
C SER A 23 0.60 7.82 -13.44
N TRP A 24 -0.09 7.49 -12.35
CA TRP A 24 -0.47 8.43 -11.29
C TRP A 24 0.58 8.60 -10.19
N GLY A 25 1.74 7.92 -10.29
CA GLY A 25 2.78 7.94 -9.26
C GLY A 25 2.37 7.26 -7.95
N LYS A 26 1.34 6.41 -7.97
CA LYS A 26 0.88 5.65 -6.79
C LYS A 26 1.68 4.35 -6.59
N LEU A 27 2.24 3.82 -7.68
CA LEU A 27 3.13 2.67 -7.69
C LEU A 27 4.49 3.09 -8.24
N ASP A 28 5.54 2.61 -7.60
CA ASP A 28 6.92 2.76 -8.07
C ASP A 28 7.08 1.99 -9.40
N PRO A 29 7.53 2.63 -10.49
CA PRO A 29 7.75 1.96 -11.78
C PRO A 29 8.62 0.70 -11.67
N ASP A 30 9.63 0.72 -10.80
CA ASP A 30 10.56 -0.41 -10.63
C ASP A 30 9.90 -1.63 -9.96
N GLN A 31 8.75 -1.43 -9.29
CA GLN A 31 7.97 -2.50 -8.66
C GLN A 31 6.85 -3.04 -9.56
N LEU A 32 6.72 -2.53 -10.79
CA LEU A 32 5.64 -2.96 -11.69
C LEU A 32 5.76 -4.44 -12.06
N SER A 33 6.99 -4.96 -12.26
CA SER A 33 7.23 -6.38 -12.55
C SER A 33 6.84 -7.31 -11.39
N ASP A 34 6.83 -6.80 -10.15
CA ASP A 34 6.45 -7.56 -8.96
C ASP A 34 4.93 -7.50 -8.68
N SER A 35 4.18 -6.75 -9.50
CA SER A 35 2.75 -6.55 -9.33
C SER A 35 1.95 -7.67 -9.98
N VAL A 36 1.14 -8.36 -9.16
CA VAL A 36 0.24 -9.43 -9.62
C VAL A 36 -1.22 -9.01 -9.44
N VAL A 37 -2.04 -9.24 -10.47
CA VAL A 37 -3.50 -9.11 -10.45
C VAL A 37 -4.14 -10.50 -10.58
N CYS A 38 -4.98 -10.86 -9.62
CA CYS A 38 -5.74 -12.11 -9.64
C CYS A 38 -7.22 -11.80 -9.89
N TYR A 39 -7.76 -12.28 -11.02
CA TYR A 39 -9.18 -12.18 -11.34
C TYR A 39 -9.98 -13.30 -10.69
N VAL A 40 -10.40 -13.11 -9.45
CA VAL A 40 -11.08 -14.12 -8.62
C VAL A 40 -11.82 -13.43 -7.47
N ASP A 41 -12.91 -14.05 -7.00
CA ASP A 41 -13.65 -13.60 -5.83
C ASP A 41 -12.79 -13.64 -4.54
N CYS A 42 -12.87 -12.59 -3.73
CA CYS A 42 -12.12 -12.46 -2.48
C CYS A 42 -12.42 -13.58 -1.47
N THR A 43 -13.63 -14.14 -1.46
CA THR A 43 -14.02 -15.25 -0.57
C THR A 43 -13.23 -16.53 -0.86
N ILE A 44 -12.70 -16.68 -2.07
CA ILE A 44 -11.81 -17.77 -2.46
C ILE A 44 -10.35 -17.39 -2.17
N ALA A 45 -9.92 -16.23 -2.65
CA ALA A 45 -8.51 -15.85 -2.63
C ALA A 45 -8.00 -15.54 -1.21
N LEU A 46 -8.79 -14.84 -0.39
CA LEU A 46 -8.35 -14.37 0.92
C LEU A 46 -8.05 -15.53 1.87
N PRO A 47 -8.92 -16.55 2.05
CA PRO A 47 -8.61 -17.68 2.94
C PRO A 47 -7.35 -18.45 2.51
N VAL A 48 -7.14 -18.67 1.21
CA VAL A 48 -5.96 -19.36 0.68
C VAL A 48 -4.69 -18.58 0.96
N LEU A 49 -4.69 -17.28 0.65
CA LEU A 49 -3.54 -16.40 0.90
C LEU A 49 -3.23 -16.29 2.40
N THR A 50 -4.26 -16.15 3.24
CA THR A 50 -4.10 -16.10 4.70
C THR A 50 -3.53 -17.40 5.25
N ALA A 51 -4.05 -18.56 4.84
CA ALA A 51 -3.56 -19.85 5.29
C ALA A 51 -2.06 -20.03 4.94
N TYR A 52 -1.68 -19.69 3.70
CA TYR A 52 -0.29 -19.73 3.28
C TYR A 52 0.61 -18.79 4.09
N ALA A 53 0.20 -17.52 4.27
CA ALA A 53 0.99 -16.53 4.97
C ALA A 53 1.23 -16.92 6.44
N LEU A 54 0.20 -17.43 7.13
CA LEU A 54 0.30 -17.89 8.51
C LEU A 54 1.14 -19.17 8.64
N ALA A 55 1.08 -20.08 7.67
CA ALA A 55 1.87 -21.30 7.68
C ALA A 55 3.36 -21.06 7.39
N LYS A 56 3.69 -20.00 6.63
CA LYS A 56 5.07 -19.73 6.17
C LYS A 56 5.79 -18.63 6.94
N HIS A 57 5.09 -17.76 7.66
CA HIS A 57 5.69 -16.61 8.33
C HIS A 57 5.34 -16.56 9.82
N PRO A 58 6.33 -16.40 10.73
CA PRO A 58 6.06 -16.29 12.16
C PRO A 58 5.29 -14.99 12.51
N PRO A 59 4.54 -14.94 13.62
CA PRO A 59 3.86 -13.73 14.06
C PRO A 59 4.82 -12.54 14.20
N ARG A 60 4.43 -11.38 13.66
CA ARG A 60 5.23 -10.14 13.78
C ARG A 60 5.08 -9.57 15.20
N LYS A 61 6.18 -9.11 15.80
CA LYS A 61 6.15 -8.39 17.08
C LYS A 61 5.29 -7.11 16.93
N PRO A 62 4.26 -6.90 17.77
CA PRO A 62 3.44 -5.70 17.71
C PRO A 62 4.30 -4.44 17.90
N LYS A 63 4.14 -3.45 17.00
CA LYS A 63 4.91 -2.20 17.05
C LYS A 63 4.45 -1.22 18.16
N ARG A 64 3.29 -1.46 18.78
CA ARG A 64 2.68 -0.62 19.84
C ARG A 64 2.70 0.88 19.50
N LEU A 65 2.31 1.22 18.26
CA LEU A 65 2.47 2.58 17.72
C LEU A 65 1.62 3.63 18.46
N PHE A 66 0.50 3.22 19.04
CA PHE A 66 -0.39 4.15 19.75
C PHE A 66 0.26 4.75 21.00
N GLU A 67 0.99 3.94 21.76
CA GLU A 67 1.75 4.37 22.94
C GLU A 67 2.85 5.38 22.57
N ARG A 68 3.33 5.35 21.32
CA ARG A 68 4.38 6.22 20.79
C ARG A 68 3.85 7.41 20.00
N ARG A 69 2.53 7.62 19.95
CA ARG A 69 1.88 8.59 19.06
C ARG A 69 2.44 10.00 19.20
N GLU A 70 2.58 10.50 20.43
CA GLU A 70 3.07 11.88 20.66
C GLU A 70 4.48 12.07 20.13
N GLN A 71 5.36 11.11 20.40
CA GLN A 71 6.73 11.15 19.90
C GLN A 71 6.79 11.08 18.37
N LEU A 72 5.97 10.22 17.76
CA LEU A 72 5.91 10.09 16.30
C LEU A 72 5.43 11.37 15.63
N LEU A 73 4.41 12.04 16.19
CA LEU A 73 3.92 13.31 15.66
C LEU A 73 4.97 14.43 15.79
N LYS A 74 5.69 14.49 16.91
CA LYS A 74 6.81 15.43 17.08
C LYS A 74 7.91 15.18 16.04
N ASN A 75 8.22 13.92 15.74
CA ASN A 75 9.20 13.59 14.71
C ASN A 75 8.74 14.05 13.33
N ILE A 76 7.48 13.80 12.97
CA ILE A 76 6.92 14.25 11.68
C ILE A 76 6.96 15.78 11.57
N GLU A 77 6.56 16.50 12.63
CA GLU A 77 6.61 17.97 12.66
C GLU A 77 8.03 18.49 12.48
N LYS A 78 9.00 17.88 13.18
CA LYS A 78 10.41 18.22 13.07
C LYS A 78 10.94 17.99 11.65
N GLU A 79 10.75 16.80 11.09
CA GLU A 79 11.18 16.46 9.73
C GLU A 79 10.55 17.40 8.69
N PHE A 80 9.27 17.74 8.86
CA PHE A 80 8.60 18.70 8.00
C PHE A 80 9.26 20.08 8.06
N LYS A 81 9.51 20.61 9.27
CA LYS A 81 10.18 21.91 9.45
C LYS A 81 11.60 21.91 8.89
N GLU A 82 12.36 20.83 9.06
CA GLU A 82 13.71 20.70 8.52
C GLU A 82 13.71 20.70 6.99
N LYS A 83 12.77 19.97 6.36
CA LYS A 83 12.72 19.79 4.91
C LYS A 83 12.05 20.95 4.17
N PHE A 84 11.03 21.57 4.77
CA PHE A 84 10.18 22.57 4.11
C PHE A 84 10.15 23.92 4.82
N GLY A 85 10.66 24.05 6.05
CA GLY A 85 10.59 25.29 6.83
C GLY A 85 11.40 26.47 6.28
N LYS A 86 12.24 26.25 5.26
CA LYS A 86 12.95 27.31 4.52
C LYS A 86 12.22 27.75 3.24
N ILE A 87 11.14 27.08 2.85
CA ILE A 87 10.35 27.46 1.69
C ILE A 87 9.46 28.63 2.10
N LYS A 88 9.91 29.86 1.80
CA LYS A 88 9.00 31.01 1.71
C LYS A 88 8.01 30.70 0.60
N LEU A 89 6.79 30.32 0.98
CA LEU A 89 5.64 30.41 0.08
C LEU A 89 5.57 31.87 -0.39
N ARG A 90 5.78 32.07 -1.69
CA ARG A 90 5.51 33.34 -2.38
C ARG A 90 4.01 33.51 -2.53
#